data_AF-A0A847S5V8-F1
#
_entry.id   AF-A0A847S5V8-F1
#
_cell.length_a   1.000
_cell.length_b   1.000
_cell.length_c   1.000
_cell.angle_alpha   90.00
_cell.angle_beta   90.00
_cell.angle_gamma   90.00
#
_symmetry.space_group_name_H-M   'P 1'
#
loop_
_entity.id
_entity.type
_entity.pdbx_description
1 polymer ?
#
loop_
_entity_poly.entity_id
_entity_poly.type
_entity_poly.pdbx_seq_one_letter_code
_entity_poly.pdbx_strand_id
1 'polypeptide(L)'
;MKKIFILMAFVMLFCAWKATAQEARTPLLYEGTIDGKLAITLYLVSVPRECGGDPYYQCIYRYNKNKDNEWLSLNVEYNQQNQFIMVEHRFSGVMILQKNIDGFSGIWIHPNGTTQKKVILRKTHLPKTDIKKYEDYMDKTFYNTDDC
;
A
#
# COMPACT_ATOMS: atom_id res chain seq x y z
N MET A 1 -9.78 11.62 -55.23
CA MET A 1 -9.33 10.34 -54.64
C MET A 1 -8.20 10.50 -53.61
N LYS A 2 -7.12 11.27 -53.88
CA LYS A 2 -6.03 11.51 -52.90
C LYS A 2 -6.49 12.13 -51.56
N LYS A 3 -7.47 13.03 -51.56
CA LYS A 3 -7.99 13.69 -50.34
C LYS A 3 -8.76 12.73 -49.40
N ILE A 4 -9.39 11.69 -49.95
CA ILE A 4 -10.11 10.66 -49.17
C ILE A 4 -9.12 9.71 -48.49
N PHE A 5 -8.02 9.37 -49.17
CA PHE A 5 -6.94 8.56 -48.62
C PHE A 5 -6.24 9.24 -47.42
N ILE A 6 -6.05 10.56 -47.49
CA ILE A 6 -5.46 11.34 -46.37
C ILE A 6 -6.42 11.38 -45.16
N LEU A 7 -7.73 11.51 -45.39
CA LEU A 7 -8.72 11.51 -44.31
C LEU A 7 -8.80 10.14 -43.61
N MET A 8 -8.71 9.05 -44.37
CA MET A 8 -8.77 7.69 -43.84
C MET A 8 -7.52 7.31 -43.04
N ALA A 9 -6.34 7.80 -43.44
CA ALA A 9 -5.09 7.66 -42.68
C ALA A 9 -5.12 8.43 -41.35
N PHE A 10 -5.80 9.59 -41.32
CA PHE A 10 -5.93 10.40 -40.10
C PHE A 10 -6.85 9.73 -39.06
N VAL A 11 -7.94 9.06 -39.50
CA VAL A 11 -8.87 8.36 -38.59
C VAL A 11 -8.22 7.13 -37.94
N MET A 12 -7.36 6.39 -38.64
CA MET A 12 -6.65 5.25 -38.04
C MET A 12 -5.63 5.66 -36.96
N LEU A 13 -5.03 6.86 -37.07
CA LEU A 13 -4.11 7.40 -36.06
C LEU A 13 -4.83 7.75 -34.74
N PHE A 14 -6.10 8.17 -34.79
CA PHE A 14 -6.88 8.46 -33.58
C PHE A 14 -7.36 7.18 -32.85
N CYS A 15 -7.56 6.07 -33.57
CA CYS A 15 -7.95 4.79 -32.95
C CYS A 15 -6.81 4.09 -32.20
N ALA A 16 -5.55 4.38 -32.53
CA ALA A 16 -4.39 3.80 -31.86
C ALA A 16 -4.10 4.41 -30.47
N TRP A 17 -4.77 5.51 -30.10
CA TRP A 17 -4.51 6.19 -28.83
C TRP A 17 -5.24 5.61 -27.61
N LYS A 18 -6.13 4.64 -27.83
CA LYS A 18 -6.73 3.86 -26.72
C LYS A 18 -5.86 2.67 -26.32
N ALA A 19 -4.54 2.87 -26.27
CA ALA A 19 -3.70 1.98 -25.48
C ALA A 19 -4.14 2.17 -24.01
N THR A 20 -4.81 1.16 -23.47
CA THR A 20 -5.18 1.08 -22.06
C THR A 20 -3.91 1.19 -21.24
N ALA A 21 -3.67 2.35 -20.63
CA ALA A 21 -2.69 2.46 -19.56
C ALA A 21 -3.20 1.56 -18.43
N GLN A 22 -2.62 0.37 -18.31
CA GLN A 22 -2.87 -0.49 -17.16
C GLN A 22 -2.51 0.33 -15.92
N GLU A 23 -3.47 0.53 -15.01
CA GLU A 23 -3.20 1.24 -13.77
C GLU A 23 -2.00 0.55 -13.09
N ALA A 24 -1.00 1.34 -12.72
CA ALA A 24 0.24 0.81 -12.16
C ALA A 24 0.11 0.63 -10.64
N ARG A 25 0.84 -0.35 -10.09
CA ARG A 25 1.05 -0.48 -8.65
C ARG A 25 1.54 0.84 -8.09
N THR A 26 0.92 1.32 -7.02
CA THR A 26 1.25 2.63 -6.42
C THR A 26 1.91 2.43 -5.05
N PRO A 27 3.24 2.60 -4.94
CA PRO A 27 3.96 2.48 -3.69
C PRO A 27 3.80 3.74 -2.82
N LEU A 28 3.56 3.55 -1.53
CA LEU A 28 3.32 4.60 -0.56
C LEU A 28 4.08 4.28 0.73
N LEU A 29 4.79 5.28 1.25
CA LEU A 29 5.50 5.19 2.52
C LEU A 29 4.82 6.06 3.57
N TYR A 30 4.66 5.50 4.76
CA TYR A 30 4.12 6.20 5.91
C TYR A 30 5.01 6.00 7.12
N GLU A 31 5.15 7.05 7.93
CA GLU A 31 5.90 7.02 9.18
C GLU A 31 5.08 7.64 10.30
N GLY A 32 5.29 7.17 11.52
CA GLY A 32 4.54 7.70 12.64
C GLY A 32 4.77 6.94 13.92
N THR A 33 3.75 6.90 14.77
CA THR A 33 3.87 6.33 16.12
C THR A 33 2.63 5.59 16.58
N ILE A 34 2.86 4.59 17.44
CA ILE A 34 1.89 4.03 18.37
C ILE A 34 2.08 4.71 19.72
N ASP A 35 0.99 5.24 20.27
CA ASP A 35 0.92 5.87 21.59
C ASP A 35 1.88 7.06 21.76
N GLY A 36 2.27 7.71 20.66
CA GLY A 36 3.26 8.79 20.63
C GLY A 36 4.69 8.39 20.98
N LYS A 37 4.95 7.10 21.24
CA LYS A 37 6.22 6.61 21.80
C LYS A 37 6.95 5.64 20.89
N LEU A 38 6.20 4.69 20.33
CA LEU A 38 6.76 3.61 19.54
C LEU A 38 6.74 4.02 18.07
N ALA A 39 7.90 4.38 17.54
CA ALA A 39 8.04 4.78 16.15
C ALA A 39 7.84 3.59 15.21
N ILE A 40 7.09 3.80 14.13
CA ILE A 40 6.69 2.78 13.16
C ILE A 40 6.87 3.30 11.73
N THR A 41 7.16 2.38 10.81
CA THR A 41 7.15 2.63 9.37
C THR A 41 6.23 1.62 8.69
N LEU A 42 5.42 2.10 7.74
CA LEU A 42 4.49 1.30 6.97
C LEU A 42 4.72 1.56 5.48
N TYR A 43 4.99 0.49 4.73
CA TYR A 43 5.10 0.52 3.28
C TYR A 43 3.90 -0.21 2.68
N LEU A 44 3.10 0.52 1.91
CA LEU A 44 1.83 0.09 1.36
C LEU A 44 1.87 0.19 -0.16
N VAL A 45 1.45 -0.86 -0.84
CA VAL A 45 1.31 -0.89 -2.30
C VAL A 45 -0.15 -1.09 -2.65
N SER A 46 -0.74 -0.09 -3.31
CA SER A 46 -2.06 -0.21 -3.93
C SER A 46 -1.91 -0.99 -5.23
N VAL A 47 -2.63 -2.10 -5.37
CA VAL A 47 -2.59 -2.95 -6.56
C VAL A 47 -3.97 -2.94 -7.22
N PRO A 48 -4.07 -2.46 -8.47
CA PRO A 48 -5.32 -2.47 -9.20
C PRO A 48 -5.73 -3.90 -9.53
N ARG A 49 -7.05 -4.15 -9.57
CA ARG A 49 -7.59 -5.46 -9.95
C ARG A 49 -7.75 -5.54 -11.46
N GLU A 50 -7.32 -6.65 -12.05
CA GLU A 50 -7.35 -6.87 -13.50
C GLU A 50 -8.78 -6.88 -14.07
N CYS A 51 -9.76 -7.30 -13.27
CA CYS A 51 -11.18 -7.38 -13.67
C CYS A 51 -12.00 -6.13 -13.31
N GLY A 52 -11.34 -5.03 -12.92
CA GLY A 52 -12.00 -3.85 -12.34
C GLY A 52 -12.42 -4.04 -10.88
N GLY A 53 -12.98 -2.97 -10.31
CA GLY A 53 -13.29 -2.89 -8.88
C GLY A 53 -12.18 -2.22 -8.07
N ASP A 54 -12.37 -2.17 -6.75
CA ASP A 54 -11.44 -1.46 -5.87
C ASP A 54 -10.08 -2.16 -5.78
N PRO A 55 -8.98 -1.39 -5.71
CA PRO A 55 -7.66 -1.96 -5.55
C PRO A 55 -7.58 -2.77 -4.25
N TYR A 56 -6.74 -3.80 -4.27
CA TYR A 56 -6.30 -4.45 -3.04
C TYR A 56 -4.97 -3.86 -2.59
N TYR A 57 -4.59 -4.15 -1.36
CA TYR A 57 -3.41 -3.58 -0.74
C TYR A 57 -2.47 -4.66 -0.24
N GLN A 58 -1.20 -4.54 -0.62
CA GLN A 58 -0.11 -5.29 -0.01
C GLN A 58 0.63 -4.37 0.93
N CYS A 59 1.01 -4.87 2.10
CA CYS A 59 1.59 -4.01 3.11
C CYS A 59 2.60 -4.75 3.98
N ILE A 60 3.70 -4.07 4.26
CA ILE A 60 4.65 -4.43 5.31
C ILE A 60 4.77 -3.30 6.32
N TYR A 61 5.11 -3.68 7.54
CA TYR A 61 5.12 -2.80 8.69
C TYR A 61 6.28 -3.15 9.61
N ARG A 62 6.89 -2.16 10.25
CA ARG A 62 7.96 -2.40 11.23
C ARG A 62 7.86 -1.48 12.43
N TYR A 63 8.37 -1.99 13.54
CA TYR A 63 8.68 -1.24 14.75
C TYR A 63 10.11 -0.72 14.67
N ASN A 64 10.31 0.59 14.52
CA ASN A 64 11.62 1.16 14.14
C ASN A 64 12.74 0.97 15.18
N LYS A 65 12.39 0.70 16.45
CA LYS A 65 13.35 0.45 17.54
C LYS A 65 13.57 -1.03 17.84
N ASN A 66 12.98 -1.94 17.06
CA ASN A 66 13.21 -3.36 17.31
C ASN A 66 14.64 -3.76 16.90
N LYS A 67 15.30 -4.59 17.71
CA LYS A 67 16.73 -4.94 17.57
C LYS A 67 17.05 -5.57 16.22
N ASP A 68 16.09 -6.29 15.67
CA ASP A 68 16.26 -7.06 14.44
C ASP A 68 15.85 -6.25 13.19
N ASN A 69 15.28 -5.05 13.36
CA ASN A 69 14.77 -4.17 12.30
C ASN A 69 13.90 -4.92 11.27
N GLU A 70 13.19 -5.95 11.74
CA GLU A 70 12.41 -6.86 10.90
C GLU A 70 11.10 -6.22 10.46
N TRP A 71 10.74 -6.53 9.22
CA TRP A 71 9.46 -6.18 8.62
C TRP A 71 8.47 -7.32 8.80
N LEU A 72 7.25 -6.96 9.17
CA LEU A 72 6.10 -7.84 9.32
C LEU A 72 5.19 -7.67 8.10
N SER A 73 4.68 -8.77 7.55
CA SER A 73 3.57 -8.71 6.60
C SER A 73 2.28 -8.36 7.34
N LEU A 74 1.42 -7.61 6.66
CA LEU A 74 0.08 -7.28 7.14
C LEU A 74 -0.95 -7.86 6.18
N ASN A 75 -1.94 -8.56 6.73
CA ASN A 75 -3.18 -8.84 6.01
C ASN A 75 -4.04 -7.57 6.05
N VAL A 76 -4.42 -7.03 4.88
CA VAL A 76 -5.07 -5.73 4.75
C VAL A 76 -6.45 -5.86 4.14
N GLU A 77 -7.45 -5.42 4.88
CA GLU A 77 -8.83 -5.29 4.40
C GLU A 77 -9.23 -3.81 4.31
N TYR A 78 -9.97 -3.48 3.25
CA TYR A 78 -10.40 -2.11 2.94
C TYR A 78 -11.90 -2.09 2.65
N ASN A 79 -12.65 -1.25 3.36
CA ASN A 79 -14.12 -1.23 3.28
C ASN A 79 -14.70 -0.15 2.34
N GLN A 80 -13.90 0.40 1.43
CA GLN A 80 -14.31 1.44 0.46
C GLN A 80 -14.65 2.82 1.08
N GLN A 81 -14.60 2.96 2.41
CA GLN A 81 -14.94 4.19 3.14
C GLN A 81 -13.69 4.83 3.76
N ASN A 82 -12.53 4.68 3.11
CA ASN A 82 -11.23 5.07 3.64
C ASN A 82 -10.87 4.38 4.97
N GLN A 83 -11.51 3.27 5.35
CA GLN A 83 -11.17 2.52 6.57
C GLN A 83 -10.47 1.21 6.24
N PHE A 84 -9.44 0.93 7.03
CA PHE A 84 -8.55 -0.19 6.85
C PHE A 84 -8.49 -1.00 8.14
N ILE A 85 -8.54 -2.31 8.01
CA ILE A 85 -8.14 -3.24 9.06
C ILE A 85 -6.86 -3.90 8.58
N MET A 86 -5.81 -3.82 9.40
CA MET A 86 -4.50 -4.37 9.09
C MET A 86 -4.08 -5.29 10.23
N VAL A 87 -3.98 -6.59 9.95
CA VAL A 87 -3.64 -7.62 10.93
C VAL A 87 -2.17 -8.01 10.73
N GLU A 88 -1.38 -7.90 11.79
CA GLU A 88 0.00 -8.37 11.77
C GLU A 88 0.05 -9.90 11.61
N HIS A 89 0.94 -10.39 10.75
CA HIS A 89 1.21 -11.81 10.62
C HIS A 89 1.57 -12.43 11.99
N ARG A 90 1.13 -13.67 12.26
CA ARG A 90 1.14 -14.34 13.59
C ARG A 90 0.28 -13.67 14.68
N PHE A 91 -0.65 -12.79 14.29
CA PHE A 91 -1.63 -12.16 15.19
C PHE A 91 -0.95 -11.46 16.39
N SER A 92 0.11 -10.69 16.13
CA SER A 92 0.82 -9.90 17.15
C SER A 92 0.21 -8.52 17.42
N GLY A 93 -0.71 -8.08 16.56
CA GLY A 93 -1.41 -6.81 16.68
C GLY A 93 -2.42 -6.59 15.54
N VAL A 94 -3.43 -5.76 15.80
CA VAL A 94 -4.42 -5.34 14.79
C VAL A 94 -4.49 -3.83 14.77
N MET A 95 -4.40 -3.22 13.59
CA MET A 95 -4.66 -1.80 13.40
C MET A 95 -6.01 -1.59 12.72
N ILE A 96 -6.82 -0.69 13.26
CA ILE A 96 -8.04 -0.18 12.64
C ILE A 96 -7.82 1.29 12.35
N LEU A 97 -7.71 1.65 11.07
CA LEU A 97 -7.20 2.94 10.62
C LEU A 97 -8.17 3.63 9.67
N GLN A 98 -8.39 4.92 9.89
CA GLN A 98 -9.03 5.82 8.93
C GLN A 98 -7.94 6.52 8.12
N LYS A 99 -7.98 6.39 6.79
CA LYS A 99 -7.18 7.16 5.85
C LYS A 99 -7.75 8.56 5.70
N ASN A 100 -6.87 9.55 5.69
CA ASN A 100 -7.16 10.94 5.38
C ASN A 100 -6.10 11.48 4.41
N ILE A 101 -6.17 12.78 4.10
CA ILE A 101 -5.27 13.40 3.13
C ILE A 101 -3.78 13.33 3.54
N ASP A 102 -3.51 13.35 4.85
CA ASP A 102 -2.17 13.41 5.42
C ASP A 102 -1.60 12.02 5.76
N GLY A 103 -2.42 10.97 5.75
CA GLY A 103 -2.01 9.61 6.10
C GLY A 103 -3.11 8.79 6.76
N PHE A 104 -2.79 8.15 7.89
CA PHE A 104 -3.71 7.31 8.64
C PHE A 104 -3.76 7.70 10.11
N SER A 105 -4.92 7.53 10.71
CA SER A 105 -5.13 7.66 12.16
C SER A 105 -6.11 6.61 12.66
N GLY A 106 -5.90 6.10 13.86
CA GLY A 106 -6.81 5.12 14.44
C GLY A 106 -6.24 4.47 15.68
N ILE A 107 -6.46 3.17 15.82
CA ILE A 107 -6.03 2.40 16.98
C ILE A 107 -5.23 1.17 16.57
N TRP A 108 -4.29 0.80 17.42
CA TRP A 108 -3.62 -0.49 17.45
C TRP A 108 -4.15 -1.25 18.66
N ILE A 109 -4.52 -2.50 18.47
CA ILE A 109 -5.11 -3.37 19.47
C ILE A 109 -4.13 -4.52 19.72
N HIS A 110 -3.72 -4.69 20.97
CA HIS A 110 -2.92 -5.83 21.38
C HIS A 110 -3.77 -7.11 21.30
N PRO A 111 -3.18 -8.27 21.00
CA PRO A 111 -3.85 -9.57 21.04
C PRO A 111 -4.48 -9.97 22.39
N ASN A 112 -4.28 -9.18 23.45
CA ASN A 112 -4.84 -9.44 24.78
C ASN A 112 -6.29 -8.94 24.91
N GLY A 113 -6.84 -8.33 23.85
CA GLY A 113 -8.24 -7.89 23.77
C GLY A 113 -8.59 -6.63 24.56
N THR A 114 -7.67 -6.09 25.36
CA THR A 114 -7.95 -4.96 26.27
C THR A 114 -7.08 -3.74 26.00
N THR A 115 -5.86 -3.96 25.52
CA THR A 115 -4.90 -2.86 25.31
C THR A 115 -5.11 -2.25 23.94
N GLN A 116 -5.53 -0.98 23.92
CA GLN A 116 -5.65 -0.18 22.71
C GLN A 116 -4.76 1.05 22.80
N LYS A 117 -4.07 1.36 21.71
CA LYS A 117 -3.13 2.48 21.61
C LYS A 117 -3.43 3.31 20.38
N LYS A 118 -3.32 4.62 20.49
CA LYS A 118 -3.52 5.54 19.37
C LYS A 118 -2.44 5.33 18.31
N VAL A 119 -2.83 5.27 17.04
CA VAL A 119 -1.93 5.22 15.87
C VAL A 119 -2.06 6.52 15.11
N ILE A 120 -0.92 7.12 14.76
CA ILE A 120 -0.84 8.21 13.80
C ILE A 120 0.28 7.90 12.83
N LEU A 121 -0.03 7.89 11.54
CA LEU A 121 0.89 7.67 10.43
C LEU A 121 0.73 8.83 9.44
N ARG A 122 1.83 9.43 9.03
CA ARG A 122 1.86 10.50 8.04
C ARG A 122 2.52 10.01 6.76
N LYS A 123 2.01 10.45 5.62
CA LYS A 123 2.61 10.14 4.33
C LYS A 123 3.99 10.79 4.27
N THR A 124 4.99 10.00 3.94
CA THR A 124 6.38 10.44 3.79
C THR A 124 6.79 10.38 2.32
N HIS A 125 7.71 11.25 1.91
CA HIS A 125 8.28 11.18 0.57
C HIS A 125 9.05 9.87 0.40
N LEU A 126 8.70 9.11 -0.64
CA LEU A 126 9.44 7.92 -1.06
C LEU A 126 10.22 8.26 -2.35
N PRO A 127 11.55 8.41 -2.29
CA PRO A 127 12.36 8.62 -3.48
C PRO A 127 12.21 7.46 -4.46
N LYS A 128 12.21 7.75 -5.77
CA LYS A 128 12.14 6.69 -6.80
C LYS A 128 13.31 5.70 -6.69
N THR A 129 14.48 6.17 -6.26
CA THR A 129 15.67 5.35 -6.02
C THR A 129 15.48 4.30 -4.93
N ASP A 130 14.55 4.56 -4.00
CA ASP A 130 14.35 3.73 -2.82
C ASP A 130 13.20 2.74 -3.01
N ILE A 131 12.37 2.91 -4.05
CA ILE A 131 11.22 2.02 -4.32
C ILE A 131 11.68 0.57 -4.40
N LYS A 132 12.74 0.28 -5.18
CA LYS A 132 13.25 -1.09 -5.35
C LYS A 132 13.68 -1.72 -4.02
N LYS A 133 14.30 -0.93 -3.14
CA LYS A 133 14.72 -1.38 -1.81
C LYS A 133 13.51 -1.80 -0.95
N TYR A 134 12.41 -1.03 -0.98
CA TYR A 134 11.20 -1.40 -0.24
C TYR A 134 10.44 -2.55 -0.87
N GLU A 135 10.45 -2.68 -2.20
CA GLU A 135 9.95 -3.87 -2.89
C GLU A 135 10.72 -5.11 -2.47
N ASP A 136 12.05 -5.05 -2.42
CA ASP A 136 12.89 -6.17 -1.97
C ASP A 136 12.62 -6.54 -0.50
N TYR A 137 12.34 -5.56 0.36
CA TYR A 137 11.90 -5.83 1.73
C TYR A 137 10.55 -6.54 1.76
N MET A 138 9.60 -6.11 0.94
CA MET A 138 8.27 -6.70 0.87
C MET A 138 8.33 -8.13 0.35
N ASP A 139 9.06 -8.37 -0.74
CA ASP A 139 9.23 -9.70 -1.33
C ASP A 139 9.88 -10.66 -0.33
N LYS A 140 10.95 -10.23 0.36
CA LYS A 140 11.60 -11.03 1.39
C LYS A 140 10.67 -11.33 2.57
N THR A 141 9.89 -10.34 3.01
CA THR A 141 8.96 -10.51 4.13
C THR A 141 7.83 -11.46 3.77
N PHE A 142 7.23 -11.35 2.58
CA PHE A 142 6.20 -12.28 2.12
C PHE A 142 6.75 -13.69 1.93
N TYR A 143 7.94 -13.84 1.33
CA TYR A 143 8.59 -15.15 1.22
C TYR A 143 8.75 -15.85 2.59
N ASN A 144 9.14 -15.09 3.61
CA ASN A 144 9.35 -15.62 4.96
C ASN A 144 8.05 -15.90 5.75
N THR A 145 6.91 -15.36 5.33
CA THR A 145 5.66 -15.39 6.11
C THR A 145 4.53 -16.15 5.43
N ASP A 146 4.42 -16.06 4.10
CA ASP A 146 3.28 -16.55 3.33
C ASP A 146 3.65 -17.72 2.39
N ASP A 147 4.92 -17.86 2.00
CA ASP A 147 5.37 -18.89 1.04
C ASP A 147 6.12 -20.09 1.69
N CYS A 148 6.33 -20.09 3.01
CA CYS A 148 7.10 -21.09 3.74
C CYS A 148 6.30 -21.81 4.84
#